data_AF-A0A3D2JEA7-F1
#
_entry.id   AF-A0A3D2JEA7-F1
#
_cell.length_a   1.000
_cell.length_b   1.000
_cell.length_c   1.000
_cell.angle_alpha   90.00
_cell.angle_beta   90.00
_cell.angle_gamma   90.00
#
_symmetry.space_group_name_H-M   'P 1'
#
loop_
_entity.id
_entity.type
_entity.pdbx_description
1 polymer ?
#
loop_
_entity_poly.entity_id
_entity_poly.type
_entity_poly.pdbx_seq_one_letter_code
_entity_poly.pdbx_strand_id
1 'polypeptide(L)'
;QQLVQWLVQAEKRFRGTLDFAYALILLCEEATLLRYSSDHFDINWFPADFLIIEQGEAANSLYLILTGTVDVIREEADGTLHVLARLEPGAFFGEEGIAHKKPRNAHVVAAENVTCLIFSPGTPTAFLGRGEEAHMTEFTDVNGQDESYGMGATACLDVSPYIQQKIAAIAAHRSQYAVEADTFPLPILQELMGQEYFVRVFPTHGKAEEEKTLNEFRFLRL
;
A
#
# COMPACT_ATOMS: atom_id res chain seq x y z
N GLN A 1 -4.08 7.25 3.73
CA GLN A 1 -3.44 8.39 4.43
C GLN A 1 -3.45 8.26 5.96
N GLN A 2 -4.04 7.22 6.56
CA GLN A 2 -4.18 7.13 8.02
C GLN A 2 -2.83 6.79 8.69
N LEU A 3 -2.05 5.91 8.06
CA LEU A 3 -0.70 5.55 8.51
C LEU A 3 0.23 6.77 8.62
N VAL A 4 0.29 7.58 7.57
CA VAL A 4 1.15 8.77 7.52
C VAL A 4 0.80 9.77 8.62
N GLN A 5 -0.50 10.03 8.84
CA GLN A 5 -0.95 10.92 9.92
C GLN A 5 -0.58 10.36 11.29
N TRP A 6 -0.74 9.05 11.49
CA TRP A 6 -0.34 8.40 12.73
C TRP A 6 1.18 8.48 12.97
N LEU A 7 2.00 8.30 11.95
CA LEU A 7 3.47 8.39 12.05
C LEU A 7 3.93 9.79 12.47
N VAL A 8 3.33 10.85 11.91
CA VAL A 8 3.71 12.24 12.21
C VAL A 8 3.15 12.72 13.56
N GLN A 9 2.03 12.16 14.02
CA GLN A 9 1.44 12.49 15.32
C GLN A 9 2.06 11.75 16.51
N ALA A 10 2.86 10.72 16.26
CA ALA A 10 3.50 9.95 17.33
C ALA A 10 4.52 10.82 18.08
N GLU A 11 4.39 10.89 19.42
CA GLU A 11 5.31 11.67 20.28
C GLU A 11 6.79 11.24 20.13
N LYS A 12 7.00 9.97 19.74
CA LYS A 12 8.30 9.42 19.39
C LYS A 12 8.21 8.80 17.99
N ARG A 13 9.26 8.98 17.19
CA ARG A 13 9.37 8.35 15.88
C ARG A 13 9.19 6.84 16.03
N PHE A 14 8.18 6.28 15.37
CA PHE A 14 7.90 4.85 15.42
C PHE A 14 9.07 4.07 14.83
N ARG A 15 9.45 2.99 15.52
CA ARG A 15 10.42 2.02 15.05
C ARG A 15 9.88 0.63 15.34
N GLY A 16 9.55 -0.09 14.29
CA GLY A 16 9.16 -1.49 14.37
C GLY A 16 10.34 -2.38 14.76
N THR A 17 10.04 -3.54 15.33
CA THR A 17 11.03 -4.62 15.50
C THR A 17 11.30 -5.30 14.16
N LEU A 18 12.32 -6.16 14.11
CA LEU A 18 12.58 -7.02 12.96
C LEU A 18 11.39 -7.97 12.69
N ASP A 19 10.81 -8.52 13.75
CA ASP A 19 9.62 -9.38 13.69
C ASP A 19 8.43 -8.65 13.08
N PHE A 20 8.24 -7.38 13.44
CA PHE A 20 7.23 -6.52 12.84
C PHE A 20 7.46 -6.35 11.32
N ALA A 21 8.70 -6.10 10.90
CA ALA A 21 9.01 -5.92 9.49
C ALA A 21 8.74 -7.21 8.67
N TYR A 22 9.14 -8.37 9.19
CA TYR A 22 8.85 -9.66 8.54
C TYR A 22 7.37 -9.99 8.51
N ALA A 23 6.67 -9.79 9.63
CA ALA A 23 5.23 -10.00 9.68
C ALA A 23 4.51 -9.08 8.69
N LEU A 24 4.99 -7.83 8.51
CA LEU A 24 4.41 -6.90 7.54
C LEU A 24 4.63 -7.36 6.10
N ILE A 25 5.81 -7.88 5.76
CA ILE A 25 6.08 -8.48 4.45
C ILE A 25 5.12 -9.65 4.20
N LEU A 26 4.97 -10.56 5.16
CA LEU A 26 4.05 -11.70 5.04
C LEU A 26 2.60 -11.23 4.85
N LEU A 27 2.18 -10.22 5.61
CA LEU A 27 0.84 -9.65 5.49
C LEU A 27 0.63 -9.01 4.12
N CYS A 28 1.63 -8.30 3.62
CA CYS A 28 1.68 -7.72 2.28
C CYS A 28 1.60 -8.82 1.21
N GLU A 29 2.44 -9.85 1.25
CA GLU A 29 2.39 -10.99 0.33
C GLU A 29 1.04 -11.68 0.31
N GLU A 30 0.41 -11.89 1.48
CA GLU A 30 -0.94 -12.45 1.57
C GLU A 30 -2.01 -11.50 1.03
N ALA A 31 -1.90 -10.20 1.34
CA ALA A 31 -2.81 -9.21 0.78
C ALA A 31 -2.70 -9.16 -0.75
N THR A 32 -1.50 -9.37 -1.31
CA THR A 32 -1.25 -9.52 -2.73
C THR A 32 -1.81 -10.84 -3.27
N LEU A 33 -1.53 -11.97 -2.61
CA LEU A 33 -1.95 -13.32 -3.02
C LEU A 33 -3.48 -13.46 -3.01
N LEU A 34 -4.12 -12.92 -1.97
CA LEU A 34 -5.56 -12.83 -1.84
C LEU A 34 -6.16 -11.67 -2.66
N ARG A 35 -5.30 -10.85 -3.30
CA ARG A 35 -5.63 -9.73 -4.18
C ARG A 35 -6.47 -8.65 -3.53
N TYR A 36 -6.27 -8.42 -2.24
CA TYR A 36 -6.91 -7.36 -1.47
C TYR A 36 -6.25 -5.99 -1.71
N SER A 37 -4.94 -5.92 -1.95
CA SER A 37 -4.22 -4.64 -1.92
C SER A 37 -2.90 -4.63 -2.71
N SER A 38 -2.76 -5.52 -3.71
CA SER A 38 -1.50 -5.78 -4.43
C SER A 38 -0.83 -4.54 -5.03
N ASP A 39 -1.53 -3.42 -5.15
CA ASP A 39 -1.14 -2.32 -6.04
C ASP A 39 -0.50 -1.13 -5.31
N HIS A 40 -0.13 -1.29 -4.04
CA HIS A 40 0.28 -0.17 -3.19
C HIS A 40 1.62 -0.35 -2.48
N PHE A 41 2.32 -1.47 -2.67
CA PHE A 41 3.65 -1.62 -2.09
C PHE A 41 4.62 -2.43 -2.96
N ASP A 42 5.89 -2.06 -2.90
CA ASP A 42 7.01 -2.71 -3.58
C ASP A 42 8.17 -2.94 -2.62
N ILE A 43 9.01 -3.94 -2.90
CA ILE A 43 10.27 -4.14 -2.16
C ILE A 43 11.42 -3.81 -3.10
N ASN A 44 12.18 -2.76 -2.77
CA ASN A 44 13.32 -2.33 -3.57
C ASN A 44 14.61 -2.37 -2.76
N TRP A 45 15.68 -2.75 -3.45
CA TRP A 45 17.05 -2.71 -2.95
C TRP A 45 17.78 -1.49 -3.53
N PHE A 46 18.55 -0.82 -2.69
CA PHE A 46 19.36 0.35 -3.02
C PHE A 46 20.82 0.10 -2.61
N PRO A 47 21.79 0.36 -3.50
CA PRO A 47 23.20 0.27 -3.13
C PRO A 47 23.60 1.39 -2.17
N ALA A 48 24.72 1.22 -1.46
CA ALA A 48 25.34 2.29 -0.69
C ALA A 48 25.55 3.56 -1.54
N ASP A 49 25.46 4.72 -0.89
CA ASP A 49 25.54 6.08 -1.47
C ASP A 49 24.41 6.44 -2.46
N PHE A 50 23.39 5.58 -2.61
CA PHE A 50 22.26 5.86 -3.49
C PHE A 50 21.32 6.92 -2.90
N LEU A 51 20.95 7.94 -3.68
CA LEU A 51 19.95 8.94 -3.33
C LEU A 51 18.54 8.36 -3.52
N ILE A 52 17.90 7.95 -2.43
CA ILE A 52 16.57 7.32 -2.43
C ILE A 52 15.47 8.39 -2.57
N ILE A 53 15.64 9.53 -1.90
CA ILE A 53 14.73 10.68 -1.94
C ILE A 53 15.54 11.93 -2.20
N GLU A 54 15.11 12.75 -3.15
CA GLU A 54 15.67 14.07 -3.42
C GLU A 54 14.86 15.18 -2.71
N GLN A 55 15.54 16.08 -2.00
CA GLN A 55 14.89 17.24 -1.41
C GLN A 55 14.23 18.10 -2.50
N GLY A 56 12.99 18.53 -2.26
CA GLY A 56 12.22 19.35 -3.20
C GLY A 56 11.42 18.57 -4.24
N GLU A 57 11.60 17.24 -4.36
CA GLU A 57 10.73 16.43 -5.22
C GLU A 57 9.32 16.27 -4.62
N ALA A 58 8.37 15.81 -5.44
CA ALA A 58 7.01 15.54 -5.00
C ALA A 58 6.97 14.35 -4.00
N ALA A 59 6.31 14.55 -2.85
CA ALA A 59 6.16 13.51 -1.86
C ALA A 59 4.97 12.59 -2.17
N ASN A 60 5.25 11.45 -2.82
CA ASN A 60 4.26 10.42 -3.15
C ASN A 60 4.41 9.17 -2.28
N SER A 61 5.61 8.63 -2.12
CA SER A 61 5.82 7.33 -1.47
C SER A 61 6.36 7.42 -0.04
N LEU A 62 5.95 6.48 0.80
CA LEU A 62 6.43 6.25 2.16
C LEU A 62 7.33 5.00 2.15
N TYR A 63 8.37 4.97 2.98
CA TYR A 63 9.34 3.88 3.00
C TYR A 63 9.47 3.29 4.40
N LEU A 64 9.66 1.98 4.49
CA LEU A 64 10.05 1.26 5.70
C LEU A 64 11.36 0.52 5.44
N ILE A 65 12.37 0.76 6.29
CA ILE A 65 13.67 0.10 6.18
C ILE A 65 13.55 -1.35 6.68
N LEU A 66 13.82 -2.32 5.81
CA LEU A 66 13.85 -3.74 6.14
C LEU A 66 15.25 -4.17 6.58
N THR A 67 16.28 -3.71 5.86
CA THR A 67 17.70 -3.98 6.13
C THR A 67 18.56 -2.77 5.76
N GLY A 68 19.72 -2.63 6.39
CA GLY A 68 20.66 -1.52 6.15
C GLY A 68 20.28 -0.24 6.89
N THR A 69 20.95 0.87 6.56
CA THR A 69 20.77 2.18 7.19
C THR A 69 20.76 3.32 6.16
N VAL A 70 20.04 4.40 6.45
CA VAL A 70 19.96 5.59 5.60
C VAL A 70 20.28 6.85 6.40
N ASP A 71 20.85 7.86 5.73
CA ASP A 71 21.05 9.19 6.28
C ASP A 71 20.03 10.17 5.72
N VAL A 72 19.39 10.93 6.61
CA VAL A 72 18.48 12.02 6.26
C VAL A 72 19.29 13.32 6.27
N ILE A 73 19.37 13.99 5.12
CA ILE A 73 20.24 15.15 4.92
C ILE A 73 19.40 16.33 4.43
N ARG A 74 19.44 17.46 5.13
CA ARG A 74 18.79 18.70 4.68
C ARG A 74 19.81 19.60 4.01
N GLU A 75 19.44 20.10 2.84
CA GLU A 75 20.15 21.16 2.14
C GLU A 75 19.52 22.51 2.47
N GLU A 76 20.32 23.43 3.00
CA GLU A 76 19.91 24.81 3.29
C GLU A 76 19.99 25.69 2.04
N ALA A 77 19.41 26.89 2.10
CA ALA A 77 19.33 27.79 0.94
C ALA A 77 20.71 28.25 0.40
N ASP A 78 21.77 28.14 1.20
CA ASP A 78 23.14 28.46 0.80
C ASP A 78 23.91 27.26 0.23
N GLY A 79 23.26 26.09 0.09
CA GLY A 79 23.83 24.84 -0.40
C GLY A 79 24.52 24.00 0.69
N THR A 80 24.47 24.42 1.97
CA THR A 80 25.06 23.64 3.06
C THR A 80 24.23 22.39 3.34
N LEU A 81 24.90 21.24 3.46
CA LEU A 81 24.28 19.96 3.80
C LEU A 81 24.41 19.64 5.30
N HIS A 82 23.29 19.37 5.94
CA HIS A 82 23.19 18.96 7.34
C HIS A 82 22.59 17.57 7.49
N VAL A 83 23.35 16.65 8.09
CA VAL A 83 22.82 15.34 8.50
C VAL A 83 21.88 15.54 9.70
N LEU A 84 20.59 15.29 9.50
CA LEU A 84 19.57 15.42 10.53
C LEU A 84 19.47 14.17 11.40
N ALA A 85 19.56 12.99 10.78
CA ALA A 85 19.44 11.71 11.46
C ALA A 85 20.00 10.57 10.61
N ARG A 86 20.41 9.48 11.27
CA ARG A 86 20.60 8.17 10.66
C ARG A 86 19.46 7.25 11.09
N LEU A 87 18.82 6.59 10.13
CA LEU A 87 17.70 5.69 10.36
C LEU A 87 18.13 4.23 10.13
N GLU A 88 17.57 3.35 10.94
CA GLU A 88 17.91 1.92 11.03
C GLU A 88 16.70 1.04 10.69
N PRO A 89 16.87 -0.29 10.55
CA PRO A 89 15.76 -1.19 10.26
C PRO A 89 14.59 -1.04 11.22
N GLY A 90 13.38 -1.11 10.66
CA GLY A 90 12.11 -0.88 11.34
C GLY A 90 11.66 0.59 11.35
N ALA A 91 12.50 1.54 10.94
CA ALA A 91 12.12 2.95 10.85
C ALA A 91 11.42 3.27 9.52
N PHE A 92 10.40 4.12 9.59
CA PHE A 92 9.79 4.73 8.41
C PHE A 92 10.54 6.00 8.00
N PHE A 93 10.45 6.38 6.72
CA PHE A 93 10.86 7.70 6.22
C PHE A 93 10.03 8.16 5.02
N GLY A 94 10.02 9.47 4.77
CA GLY A 94 9.26 10.11 3.69
C GLY A 94 7.83 10.53 4.07
N GLU A 95 7.40 10.30 5.31
CA GLU A 95 6.06 10.59 5.81
C GLU A 95 5.73 12.09 5.82
N GLU A 96 6.69 12.96 6.14
CA GLU A 96 6.51 14.40 6.38
C GLU A 96 5.90 15.13 5.18
N GLY A 97 6.47 14.93 3.99
CA GLY A 97 6.00 15.58 2.77
C GLY A 97 4.57 15.14 2.40
N ILE A 98 4.24 13.88 2.65
CA ILE A 98 2.90 13.33 2.38
C ILE A 98 1.90 13.91 3.38
N ALA A 99 2.22 13.90 4.68
CA ALA A 99 1.35 14.37 5.75
C ALA A 99 0.94 15.84 5.57
N HIS A 100 1.90 16.67 5.15
CA HIS A 100 1.73 18.10 5.01
C HIS A 100 1.42 18.56 3.58
N LYS A 101 1.34 17.63 2.60
CA LYS A 101 1.17 17.93 1.17
C LYS A 101 2.21 18.95 0.67
N LYS A 102 3.47 18.73 1.05
CA LYS A 102 4.62 19.57 0.69
C LYS A 102 5.65 18.74 -0.05
N PRO A 103 6.53 19.37 -0.85
CA PRO A 103 7.71 18.70 -1.38
C PRO A 103 8.56 18.08 -0.26
N ARG A 104 9.41 17.13 -0.62
CA ARG A 104 10.36 16.51 0.33
C ARG A 104 11.23 17.59 0.98
N ASN A 105 11.38 17.51 2.30
CA ASN A 105 12.06 18.53 3.12
C ASN A 105 13.52 18.19 3.45
N ALA A 106 14.01 17.05 2.94
CA ALA A 106 15.35 16.52 3.09
C ALA A 106 15.60 15.45 2.02
N HIS A 107 16.86 15.28 1.67
CA HIS A 107 17.39 14.13 0.95
C HIS A 107 17.40 12.90 1.88
N VAL A 108 17.29 11.71 1.29
CA VAL A 108 17.56 10.45 1.99
C VAL A 108 18.53 9.63 1.16
N VAL A 109 19.69 9.31 1.75
CA VAL A 109 20.79 8.60 1.09
C VAL A 109 21.03 7.27 1.79
N ALA A 110 21.22 6.20 1.03
CA ALA A 110 21.61 4.90 1.56
C ALA A 110 23.03 4.98 2.15
N ALA A 111 23.16 4.82 3.47
CA ALA A 111 24.48 4.85 4.14
C ALA A 111 25.25 3.53 3.95
N GLU A 112 24.52 2.46 3.61
CA GLU A 112 25.03 1.15 3.19
C GLU A 112 24.02 0.52 2.21
N ASN A 113 24.18 -0.75 1.85
CA ASN A 113 23.17 -1.45 1.05
C ASN A 113 21.86 -1.58 1.83
N VAL A 114 20.77 -1.04 1.29
CA VAL A 114 19.48 -0.93 1.97
C VAL A 114 18.40 -1.66 1.20
N THR A 115 17.50 -2.34 1.91
CA THR A 115 16.26 -2.87 1.33
C THR A 115 15.09 -2.17 2.01
N CYS A 116 14.15 -1.63 1.23
CA CYS A 116 12.97 -0.95 1.73
C CYS A 116 11.69 -1.61 1.22
N LEU A 117 10.69 -1.68 2.10
CA LEU A 117 9.30 -1.80 1.68
C LEU A 117 8.78 -0.38 1.40
N ILE A 118 8.27 -0.16 0.20
CA ILE A 118 7.82 1.14 -0.31
C ILE A 118 6.31 1.08 -0.38
N PHE A 119 5.63 2.06 0.23
CA PHE A 119 4.20 2.28 0.08
C PHE A 119 4.02 3.44 -0.90
N SER A 120 3.50 3.15 -2.08
CA SER A 120 3.23 4.16 -3.10
C SER A 120 1.72 4.34 -3.23
N PRO A 121 1.22 5.56 -3.46
CA PRO A 121 -0.14 5.80 -3.90
C PRO A 121 -0.25 5.28 -5.34
N GLY A 122 -0.32 3.97 -5.50
CA GLY A 122 -0.71 3.36 -6.76
C GLY A 122 -2.15 3.74 -7.04
N THR A 123 -2.46 4.07 -8.29
CA THR A 123 -3.83 3.93 -8.78
C THR A 123 -4.13 2.44 -8.73
N PRO A 124 -5.27 2.00 -8.16
CA PRO A 124 -5.66 0.59 -8.22
C PRO A 124 -5.47 0.07 -9.65
N THR A 125 -4.76 -1.02 -9.85
CA THR A 125 -4.66 -1.60 -11.19
C THR A 125 -6.07 -1.99 -11.62
N ALA A 126 -6.45 -1.61 -12.84
CA ALA A 126 -7.82 -1.76 -13.34
C ALA A 126 -8.25 -3.23 -13.61
N PHE A 127 -7.42 -4.19 -13.16
CA PHE A 127 -7.64 -5.60 -12.80
C PHE A 127 -7.25 -6.70 -13.80
N LEU A 128 -7.05 -7.95 -13.33
CA LEU A 128 -7.85 -9.05 -13.90
C LEU A 128 -8.29 -10.13 -12.86
N GLY A 129 -9.36 -9.84 -12.07
CA GLY A 129 -10.45 -10.81 -11.76
C GLY A 129 -10.90 -11.11 -10.31
N ARG A 130 -12.24 -11.08 -10.01
CA ARG A 130 -13.09 -12.19 -9.43
C ARG A 130 -14.60 -12.03 -9.72
N GLY A 131 -15.30 -13.18 -9.82
CA GLY A 131 -16.62 -13.37 -10.47
C GLY A 131 -16.42 -13.75 -11.94
N GLU A 132 -17.24 -14.66 -12.50
CA GLU A 132 -16.90 -15.56 -13.64
C GLU A 132 -16.02 -14.94 -14.75
N GLU A 133 -14.70 -14.90 -14.51
CA GLU A 133 -13.64 -14.35 -15.37
C GLU A 133 -13.49 -12.81 -15.42
N ALA A 134 -13.44 -12.10 -14.29
CA ALA A 134 -13.20 -10.66 -14.34
C ALA A 134 -11.79 -10.25 -14.90
N HIS A 135 -11.73 -9.15 -15.67
CA HIS A 135 -10.53 -8.60 -16.32
C HIS A 135 -10.61 -7.05 -16.66
N MET A 136 -9.62 -6.15 -16.36
CA MET A 136 -9.04 -5.18 -17.35
C MET A 136 -7.60 -4.61 -17.09
N THR A 137 -6.66 -4.71 -18.05
CA THR A 137 -5.40 -3.89 -18.11
C THR A 137 -5.35 -3.27 -19.52
N GLU A 138 -5.06 -1.98 -19.76
CA GLU A 138 -3.86 -1.20 -19.42
C GLU A 138 -4.20 0.27 -19.10
N PHE A 139 -3.29 0.97 -18.41
CA PHE A 139 -2.98 2.39 -18.68
C PHE A 139 -1.48 2.60 -18.49
N THR A 140 -0.77 2.98 -19.56
CA THR A 140 0.64 3.40 -19.48
C THR A 140 0.76 4.92 -19.54
N ASP A 141 1.42 5.40 -18.49
CA ASP A 141 2.34 6.53 -18.43
C ASP A 141 1.81 7.98 -18.43
N VAL A 142 2.58 8.81 -17.74
CA VAL A 142 2.43 10.25 -17.49
C VAL A 142 2.61 11.10 -18.76
N ASN A 143 2.64 10.48 -19.94
CA ASN A 143 2.83 11.12 -21.25
C ASN A 143 1.77 10.61 -22.24
N GLY A 144 0.68 11.39 -22.39
CA GLY A 144 -0.60 10.92 -22.94
C GLY A 144 -0.71 10.66 -24.45
N GLN A 145 -1.69 9.79 -24.77
CA GLN A 145 -2.55 9.59 -25.97
C GLN A 145 -3.13 8.15 -25.86
N ASP A 146 -4.41 7.76 -25.98
CA ASP A 146 -5.73 8.38 -26.12
C ASP A 146 -6.83 7.28 -25.89
N GLU A 147 -8.06 7.69 -25.50
CA GLU A 147 -9.45 7.13 -25.59
C GLU A 147 -9.73 5.66 -26.11
N SER A 148 -10.78 4.89 -25.80
CA SER A 148 -12.00 4.88 -24.95
C SER A 148 -12.81 3.55 -25.16
N TYR A 149 -13.87 3.31 -24.34
CA TYR A 149 -15.00 2.32 -24.39
C TYR A 149 -15.02 1.12 -23.40
N GLY A 150 -15.81 1.25 -22.32
CA GLY A 150 -16.78 0.21 -21.92
C GLY A 150 -16.77 -0.34 -20.49
N MET A 151 -17.76 0.10 -19.69
CA MET A 151 -18.27 -0.48 -18.43
C MET A 151 -17.48 -0.25 -17.12
N GLY A 152 -17.55 0.99 -16.63
CA GLY A 152 -17.35 1.29 -15.22
C GLY A 152 -18.47 0.75 -14.33
N ALA A 153 -18.11 -0.12 -13.38
CA ALA A 153 -18.73 -0.21 -12.05
C ALA A 153 -17.87 -1.09 -11.13
N THR A 154 -16.79 -0.51 -10.60
CA THR A 154 -16.06 -1.04 -9.44
C THR A 154 -16.78 -0.58 -8.17
N ALA A 155 -17.15 -1.50 -7.29
CA ALA A 155 -17.60 -1.17 -5.94
C ALA A 155 -16.40 -1.21 -5.00
N CYS A 156 -16.06 -0.07 -4.40
CA CYS A 156 -15.09 0.01 -3.30
C CYS A 156 -15.87 -0.09 -1.99
N LEU A 157 -15.59 -1.11 -1.19
CA LEU A 157 -16.17 -1.28 0.13
C LEU A 157 -15.15 -0.91 1.18
N ASP A 158 -15.55 -0.01 2.08
CA ASP A 158 -14.80 0.24 3.31
C ASP A 158 -15.07 -0.92 4.28
N VAL A 159 -14.05 -1.77 4.43
CA VAL A 159 -14.06 -2.91 5.35
C VAL A 159 -13.25 -2.62 6.61
N SER A 160 -12.87 -1.36 6.84
CA SER A 160 -12.14 -0.95 8.05
C SER A 160 -12.74 -1.47 9.38
N PRO A 161 -14.08 -1.54 9.55
CA PRO A 161 -14.68 -2.11 10.76
C PRO A 161 -14.38 -3.60 11.00
N TYR A 162 -13.98 -4.35 9.96
CA TYR A 162 -13.83 -5.81 9.99
C TYR A 162 -12.37 -6.29 9.87
N ILE A 163 -11.40 -5.37 9.80
CA ILE A 163 -9.97 -5.68 9.63
C ILE A 163 -9.47 -6.70 10.65
N GLN A 164 -9.81 -6.56 11.92
CA GLN A 164 -9.36 -7.46 12.98
C GLN A 164 -9.79 -8.93 12.73
N GLN A 165 -10.99 -9.13 12.20
CA GLN A 165 -11.50 -10.47 11.86
C GLN A 165 -10.76 -11.05 10.65
N LYS A 166 -10.43 -10.20 9.67
CA LYS A 166 -9.63 -10.57 8.50
C LYS A 166 -8.21 -11.00 8.89
N ILE A 167 -7.55 -10.23 9.75
CA ILE A 167 -6.22 -10.59 10.27
C ILE A 167 -6.27 -11.88 11.08
N ALA A 168 -7.26 -12.04 11.97
CA ALA A 168 -7.43 -13.28 12.72
C ALA A 168 -7.66 -14.50 11.81
N ALA A 169 -8.40 -14.34 10.71
CA ALA A 169 -8.59 -15.40 9.72
C ALA A 169 -7.29 -15.75 8.98
N ILE A 170 -6.53 -14.75 8.53
CA ILE A 170 -5.21 -14.94 7.88
C ILE A 170 -4.24 -15.64 8.85
N ALA A 171 -4.18 -15.18 10.10
CA ALA A 171 -3.34 -15.75 11.14
C ALA A 171 -3.71 -17.22 11.44
N ALA A 172 -5.00 -17.55 11.53
CA ALA A 172 -5.47 -18.90 11.77
C ALA A 172 -5.14 -19.90 10.63
N HIS A 173 -4.99 -19.41 9.39
CA HIS A 173 -4.65 -20.23 8.23
C HIS A 173 -3.15 -20.57 8.12
N ARG A 174 -2.28 -19.89 8.87
CA ARG A 174 -0.82 -20.09 8.85
C ARG A 174 -0.37 -20.80 10.14
N SER A 175 0.06 -22.06 10.04
CA SER A 175 0.51 -22.86 11.19
C SER A 175 1.96 -22.62 11.62
N GLN A 176 2.76 -21.90 10.82
CA GLN A 176 4.22 -21.78 11.02
C GLN A 176 4.69 -20.42 11.57
N TYR A 177 3.85 -19.37 11.52
CA TYR A 177 4.13 -18.07 12.13
C TYR A 177 2.81 -17.48 12.64
N ALA A 178 2.67 -17.33 13.95
CA ALA A 178 1.52 -16.68 14.56
C ALA A 178 1.62 -15.18 14.31
N VAL A 179 0.97 -14.69 13.25
CA VAL A 179 0.81 -13.25 13.04
C VAL A 179 -0.26 -12.79 14.03
N GLU A 180 0.16 -12.34 15.21
CA GLU A 180 -0.76 -11.82 16.21
C GLU A 180 -1.30 -10.46 15.74
N ALA A 181 -2.63 -10.30 15.73
CA ALA A 181 -3.28 -9.13 15.15
C ALA A 181 -2.97 -7.81 15.88
N ASP A 182 -2.51 -7.90 17.12
CA ASP A 182 -2.07 -6.78 17.96
C ASP A 182 -0.63 -6.32 17.69
N THR A 183 0.13 -7.07 16.89
CA THR A 183 1.53 -6.74 16.52
C THR A 183 1.58 -5.51 15.62
N PHE A 184 0.50 -5.21 14.90
CA PHE A 184 0.46 -4.07 13.99
C PHE A 184 -0.38 -2.91 14.55
N PRO A 185 0.12 -1.67 14.43
CA PRO A 185 -0.70 -0.49 14.58
C PRO A 185 -1.93 -0.56 13.64
N LEU A 186 -3.12 -0.32 14.19
CA LEU A 186 -4.37 -0.30 13.43
C LEU A 186 -4.31 0.57 12.16
N PRO A 187 -3.66 1.76 12.15
CA PRO A 187 -3.55 2.57 10.94
C PRO A 187 -2.80 1.88 9.79
N ILE A 188 -1.83 1.01 10.08
CA ILE A 188 -1.14 0.21 9.05
C ILE A 188 -2.12 -0.79 8.45
N LEU A 189 -2.87 -1.50 9.31
CA LEU A 189 -3.85 -2.47 8.87
C LEU A 189 -4.98 -1.82 8.06
N GLN A 190 -5.40 -0.61 8.45
CA GLN A 190 -6.42 0.16 7.72
C GLN A 190 -5.95 0.59 6.33
N GLU A 191 -4.69 1.02 6.22
CA GLU A 191 -4.12 1.39 4.93
C GLU A 191 -3.97 0.17 4.02
N LEU A 192 -3.55 -0.98 4.56
CA LEU A 192 -3.31 -2.19 3.79
C LEU A 192 -4.58 -2.98 3.47
N MET A 193 -5.53 -3.06 4.39
CA MET A 193 -6.64 -4.02 4.34
C MET A 193 -8.02 -3.38 4.49
N GLY A 194 -8.10 -2.06 4.68
CA GLY A 194 -9.37 -1.37 4.98
C GLY A 194 -10.27 -1.10 3.79
N GLN A 195 -9.78 -1.25 2.56
CA GLN A 195 -10.58 -1.12 1.34
C GLN A 195 -10.55 -2.43 0.56
N GLU A 196 -11.70 -2.82 0.03
CA GLU A 196 -11.82 -3.94 -0.89
C GLU A 196 -12.55 -3.52 -2.16
N TYR A 197 -12.02 -3.93 -3.30
CA TYR A 197 -12.54 -3.57 -4.61
C TYR A 197 -13.23 -4.78 -5.24
N PHE A 198 -14.47 -4.59 -5.68
CA PHE A 198 -15.30 -5.60 -6.30
C PHE A 198 -15.71 -5.16 -7.69
N VAL A 199 -15.78 -6.10 -8.62
CA VAL A 199 -16.37 -5.89 -9.94
C VAL A 199 -17.78 -6.44 -9.93
N ARG A 200 -18.75 -5.63 -10.37
CA ARG A 200 -20.12 -6.12 -10.53
C ARG A 200 -20.20 -7.01 -11.76
N VAL A 201 -20.37 -8.31 -11.56
CA VAL A 201 -20.66 -9.27 -12.64
C VAL A 201 -22.16 -9.39 -12.82
N PHE A 202 -22.66 -9.14 -14.04
CA PHE A 202 -24.05 -9.41 -14.39
C PHE A 202 -24.17 -10.88 -14.84
N PRO A 203 -25.23 -11.61 -14.45
CA PRO A 203 -25.45 -12.94 -14.99
C PRO A 203 -25.56 -12.88 -16.52
N THR A 204 -24.92 -13.82 -17.20
CA THR A 204 -25.07 -13.99 -18.64
C THR A 204 -26.50 -14.46 -18.91
N HIS A 205 -27.41 -13.53 -19.22
CA HIS A 205 -28.66 -13.92 -19.84
C HIS A 205 -28.31 -14.53 -21.19
N GLY A 206 -28.41 -15.86 -21.28
CA GLY A 206 -28.45 -16.55 -22.56
C GLY A 206 -29.50 -15.86 -23.43
N LYS A 207 -29.25 -15.75 -24.73
CA LYS A 207 -30.25 -15.31 -25.71
C LYS A 207 -31.41 -16.32 -25.75
N ALA A 208 -32.27 -16.30 -24.74
CA ALA A 208 -33.58 -16.90 -24.70
C ALA A 208 -34.27 -16.35 -23.44
N GLU A 209 -35.47 -15.84 -23.62
CA GLU A 209 -36.38 -15.33 -22.57
C GLU A 209 -36.13 -13.87 -22.18
N GLU A 210 -36.39 -12.99 -23.17
CA GLU A 210 -37.21 -11.80 -22.88
C GLU A 210 -38.51 -12.24 -22.18
N GLU A 211 -38.85 -11.53 -21.12
CA GLU A 211 -40.05 -11.62 -20.27
C GLU A 211 -40.01 -12.58 -19.08
N LYS A 212 -40.03 -11.96 -17.88
CA LYS A 212 -40.06 -12.50 -16.50
C LYS A 212 -38.64 -12.79 -15.99
N THR A 213 -38.09 -12.06 -15.03
CA THR A 213 -38.68 -11.78 -13.71
C THR A 213 -38.00 -10.55 -13.10
N LEU A 214 -38.76 -9.47 -12.88
CA LEU A 214 -38.43 -8.49 -11.83
C LEU A 214 -38.69 -9.18 -10.48
N ASN A 215 -37.75 -9.04 -9.54
CA ASN A 215 -37.73 -9.57 -8.17
C ASN A 215 -37.08 -10.94 -8.01
N GLU A 216 -35.76 -10.96 -7.79
CA GLU A 216 -35.16 -11.75 -6.70
C GLU A 216 -33.70 -11.31 -6.49
N PHE A 217 -33.48 -10.37 -5.56
CA PHE A 217 -32.15 -10.10 -5.03
C PHE A 217 -31.80 -11.17 -3.99
N ARG A 218 -30.86 -12.06 -4.32
CA ARG A 218 -30.18 -12.92 -3.34
C ARG A 218 -28.72 -12.49 -3.23
N PHE A 219 -28.38 -11.93 -2.07
CA PHE A 219 -26.97 -11.81 -1.65
C PHE A 219 -26.52 -13.21 -1.20
N LEU A 220 -25.69 -13.87 -2.01
CA LEU A 220 -24.98 -15.08 -1.60
C LEU A 220 -23.64 -14.68 -1.00
N ARG A 221 -23.47 -15.02 0.28
CA ARG A 221 -22.26 -14.85 1.08
C ARG A 221 -21.37 -16.07 0.81
N LEU A 222 -20.14 -15.85 0.33
CA LEU A 222 -19.04 -16.81 0.44
C LEU A 222 -18.05 -16.25 1.47
#